data_AF-A0A1I8QEY9-F1
#
_entry.id   AF-A0A1I8QEY9-F1
#
_cell.length_a   1.000
_cell.length_b   1.000
_cell.length_c   1.000
_cell.angle_alpha   90.00
_cell.angle_beta   90.00
_cell.angle_gamma   90.00
#
_symmetry.space_group_name_H-M   'P 1'
#
loop_
_entity.id
_entity.type
_entity.pdbx_description
1 polymer ?
#
loop_
_entity_poly.entity_id
_entity_poly.type
_entity_poly.pdbx_seq_one_letter_code
_entity_poly.pdbx_strand_id
1 'polypeptide(L)'
;MFSLSSAIIMNAGQILGQLAAKYHYVGTRIEGKWNDFLDVIGDDPQTVWVFGTTAVFMLVYWLNASWYTFMDITNRPKFVRKYKIQPGKNEPVEMKKLFEGILNVLMNQTIVGIPMYFVLYHTLFKVCCSEGPIRELPTLQKILFDIVVVSIMEEFNFYYIHRLMHHKAIYKYV
;
A
#
# COMPACT_ATOMS: atom_id res chain seq x y z
N MET A 1 44.99 -26.60 -26.77
CA MET A 1 44.29 -25.69 -27.71
C MET A 1 43.03 -25.21 -27.00
N PHE A 2 43.12 -24.13 -26.22
CA PHE A 2 42.00 -23.61 -25.43
C PHE A 2 41.28 -22.51 -26.23
N SER A 3 40.04 -22.78 -26.64
CA SER A 3 39.14 -21.79 -27.23
C SER A 3 38.66 -20.86 -26.12
N LEU A 4 39.12 -19.61 -26.13
CA LEU A 4 38.56 -18.55 -25.29
C LEU A 4 37.21 -18.15 -25.88
N SER A 5 36.14 -18.57 -25.20
CA SER A 5 34.78 -18.12 -25.45
C SER A 5 34.73 -16.60 -25.45
N SER A 6 34.39 -16.01 -26.60
CA SER A 6 34.19 -14.58 -26.76
C SER A 6 33.00 -14.13 -25.91
N ALA A 7 33.27 -13.53 -24.76
CA ALA A 7 32.28 -12.76 -24.03
C ALA A 7 31.82 -11.61 -24.94
N ILE A 8 30.57 -11.66 -25.40
CA ILE A 8 29.96 -10.60 -26.18
C ILE A 8 29.86 -9.36 -25.28
N ILE A 9 30.77 -8.41 -25.44
CA ILE A 9 30.69 -7.11 -24.78
C ILE A 9 29.57 -6.35 -25.47
N MET A 10 28.40 -6.29 -24.82
CA MET A 10 27.29 -5.48 -25.31
C MET A 10 27.62 -3.99 -25.21
N ASN A 11 27.32 -3.23 -26.26
CA ASN A 11 27.41 -1.76 -26.23
C ASN A 11 26.22 -1.18 -25.42
N ALA A 12 26.40 0.00 -24.83
CA ALA A 12 25.39 0.77 -24.10
C ALA A 12 24.04 0.83 -24.84
N GLY A 13 24.02 1.03 -26.16
CA GLY A 13 22.77 1.02 -26.94
C GLY A 13 22.02 -0.32 -26.90
N GLN A 14 22.74 -1.45 -26.93
CA GLN A 14 22.14 -2.78 -26.81
C GLN A 14 21.65 -3.05 -25.38
N ILE A 15 22.40 -2.59 -24.38
CA ILE A 15 21.99 -2.68 -22.97
C ILE A 15 20.71 -1.88 -22.73
N LEU A 16 20.67 -0.62 -23.19
CA LEU A 16 19.50 0.24 -23.08
C LEU A 16 18.28 -0.34 -23.83
N GLY A 17 18.50 -0.90 -25.02
CA GLY A 17 17.44 -1.59 -25.76
C GLY A 17 16.87 -2.79 -25.02
N GLN A 18 17.72 -3.63 -24.42
CA GLN A 18 17.26 -4.75 -23.60
C GLN A 18 16.52 -4.31 -22.34
N LEU A 19 16.98 -3.25 -21.68
CA LEU A 19 16.31 -2.69 -20.50
C LEU A 19 14.94 -2.13 -20.85
N ALA A 20 14.82 -1.39 -21.96
CA ALA A 20 13.54 -0.88 -22.45
C ALA A 20 12.58 -2.02 -22.79
N ALA A 21 13.06 -3.06 -23.50
CA ALA A 21 12.24 -4.22 -23.83
C ALA A 21 11.72 -4.95 -22.57
N LYS A 22 12.58 -5.14 -21.57
CA LYS A 22 12.19 -5.73 -20.27
C LYS A 22 11.19 -4.84 -19.53
N TYR A 23 11.40 -3.52 -19.53
CA TYR A 23 10.48 -2.56 -18.92
C TYR A 23 9.07 -2.65 -19.53
N HIS A 24 8.97 -2.62 -20.86
CA HIS A 24 7.68 -2.76 -21.55
C HIS A 24 7.05 -4.13 -21.32
N TYR A 25 7.85 -5.20 -21.34
CA TYR A 25 7.36 -6.55 -21.05
C TYR A 25 6.74 -6.67 -19.65
N VAL A 26 7.39 -6.11 -18.63
CA VAL A 26 6.83 -6.11 -17.26
C VAL A 26 5.52 -5.31 -17.23
N GLY A 27 5.47 -4.14 -17.86
CA GLY A 27 4.25 -3.33 -17.95
C GLY A 27 3.07 -4.09 -18.55
N THR A 28 3.26 -4.72 -19.72
CA THR A 28 2.18 -5.46 -20.40
C THR A 28 1.75 -6.71 -19.63
N ARG A 29 2.67 -7.38 -18.91
CA ARG A 29 2.31 -8.52 -18.06
C ARG A 29 1.47 -8.09 -16.84
N ILE A 30 1.80 -6.95 -16.23
CA ILE A 30 1.02 -6.39 -15.13
C ILE A 30 -0.35 -5.95 -15.63
N GLU A 31 -0.44 -5.26 -16.77
CA GLU A 31 -1.71 -4.86 -17.38
C GLU A 31 -2.58 -6.07 -17.74
N GLY A 32 -1.98 -7.14 -18.30
CA GLY A 32 -2.70 -8.39 -18.53
C GLY A 32 -3.29 -8.98 -17.24
N LYS A 33 -2.55 -8.95 -16.12
CA LYS A 33 -3.05 -9.42 -14.82
C LYS A 33 -4.10 -8.52 -14.19
N TRP A 34 -4.01 -7.23 -14.46
CA TRP A 34 -5.03 -6.27 -14.08
C TRP A 34 -6.33 -6.51 -14.85
N ASN A 35 -6.23 -6.78 -16.16
CA ASN A 35 -7.39 -7.15 -16.98
C ASN A 35 -8.01 -8.48 -16.54
N ASP A 36 -7.21 -9.52 -16.30
CA ASP A 36 -7.70 -10.80 -15.75
C ASP A 36 -8.49 -10.59 -14.44
N PHE A 37 -8.04 -9.66 -13.59
CA PHE A 37 -8.70 -9.31 -12.33
C PHE A 37 -10.01 -8.55 -12.56
N LEU A 38 -9.99 -7.53 -13.42
CA LEU A 38 -11.18 -6.76 -13.78
C LEU A 38 -12.26 -7.60 -14.45
N ASP A 39 -11.88 -8.63 -15.21
CA ASP A 39 -12.82 -9.58 -15.81
C ASP A 39 -13.60 -10.38 -14.74
N VAL A 40 -13.06 -10.52 -13.52
CA VAL A 40 -13.74 -11.20 -12.41
C VAL A 40 -14.59 -10.23 -11.59
N ILE A 41 -14.09 -9.03 -11.29
CA ILE A 41 -14.75 -8.09 -10.38
C ILE A 41 -15.68 -7.09 -11.08
N GLY A 42 -15.52 -6.92 -12.39
CA GLY A 42 -16.23 -5.95 -13.21
C GLY A 42 -15.46 -4.64 -13.39
N ASP A 43 -15.80 -3.93 -14.47
CA ASP A 43 -15.16 -2.67 -14.88
C ASP A 43 -15.79 -1.42 -14.22
N ASP A 44 -16.66 -1.61 -13.22
CA ASP A 44 -17.30 -0.49 -12.52
C ASP A 44 -16.25 0.29 -11.69
N PRO A 45 -15.98 1.57 -12.01
CA PRO A 45 -14.93 2.31 -11.33
C PRO A 45 -15.20 2.49 -9.85
N GLN A 46 -16.46 2.65 -9.44
CA GLN A 46 -16.78 2.79 -8.02
C GLN A 46 -16.39 1.54 -7.25
N THR A 47 -16.67 0.36 -7.80
CA THR A 47 -16.32 -0.92 -7.18
C THR A 47 -14.82 -1.05 -6.97
N VAL A 48 -14.04 -0.72 -7.98
CA VAL A 48 -12.56 -0.78 -7.90
C VAL A 48 -12.01 0.27 -6.93
N TRP A 49 -12.40 1.54 -7.10
CA TRP A 49 -11.84 2.65 -6.34
C TRP A 49 -12.27 2.68 -4.88
N VAL A 50 -13.49 2.23 -4.55
CA VAL A 50 -13.99 2.21 -3.17
C VAL A 50 -13.69 0.86 -2.51
N PHE A 51 -14.24 -0.23 -3.05
CA PHE A 51 -14.12 -1.55 -2.41
C PHE A 51 -12.77 -2.20 -2.67
N GLY A 52 -12.22 -2.08 -3.89
CA GLY A 52 -10.89 -2.58 -4.21
C GLY A 52 -9.81 -1.91 -3.35
N THR A 53 -9.80 -0.57 -3.29
CA THR A 53 -8.88 0.18 -2.42
C THR A 53 -9.05 -0.20 -0.96
N THR A 54 -10.29 -0.32 -0.47
CA THR A 54 -10.55 -0.75 0.92
C THR A 54 -9.99 -2.14 1.19
N ALA A 55 -10.19 -3.09 0.27
CA ALA A 55 -9.70 -4.46 0.42
C ALA A 55 -8.17 -4.51 0.45
N VAL A 56 -7.50 -3.76 -0.43
CA VAL A 56 -6.03 -3.65 -0.43
C VAL A 56 -5.53 -3.04 0.89
N PHE A 57 -6.16 -1.96 1.35
CA PHE A 57 -5.82 -1.32 2.62
C PHE A 57 -5.98 -2.28 3.81
N MET A 58 -7.12 -2.99 3.89
CA MET A 58 -7.37 -3.99 4.91
C MET A 58 -6.31 -5.10 4.87
N LEU A 59 -6.03 -5.65 3.68
CA LEU A 59 -5.04 -6.71 3.52
C LEU A 59 -3.67 -6.28 4.03
N VAL A 60 -3.16 -5.13 3.57
CA VAL A 60 -1.84 -4.64 3.97
C VAL A 60 -1.78 -4.35 5.48
N TYR A 61 -2.82 -3.72 6.02
CA TYR A 61 -2.93 -3.46 7.46
C TYR A 61 -2.88 -4.76 8.26
N TRP A 62 -3.75 -5.73 7.94
CA TRP A 62 -3.87 -6.96 8.72
C TRP A 62 -2.63 -7.85 8.57
N LEU A 63 -2.00 -7.90 7.40
CA LEU A 63 -0.71 -8.60 7.23
C LEU A 63 0.35 -8.07 8.19
N ASN A 64 0.52 -6.75 8.27
CA ASN A 64 1.50 -6.13 9.16
C ASN A 64 1.09 -6.24 10.64
N ALA A 65 -0.16 -5.92 10.96
CA ALA A 65 -0.68 -5.95 12.32
C ALA A 65 -0.61 -7.37 12.91
N SER A 66 -1.00 -8.38 12.13
CA SER A 66 -0.91 -9.79 12.54
C SER A 66 0.54 -10.23 12.75
N TRP A 67 1.48 -9.80 11.89
CA TRP A 67 2.90 -10.10 12.09
C TRP A 67 3.44 -9.57 13.41
N TYR A 68 3.18 -8.30 13.73
CA TYR A 68 3.61 -7.70 15.00
C TYR A 68 2.88 -8.30 16.21
N THR A 69 1.56 -8.51 16.09
CA THR A 69 0.75 -9.11 17.16
C THR A 69 1.19 -10.55 17.44
N PHE A 70 1.51 -11.33 16.40
CA PHE A 70 2.03 -12.69 16.55
C PHE A 70 3.35 -12.69 17.33
N MET A 71 4.26 -11.77 17.01
CA MET A 71 5.51 -11.61 17.74
C MET A 71 5.26 -11.24 19.21
N ASP A 72 4.31 -10.35 19.50
CA ASP A 72 4.00 -9.91 20.86
C ASP A 72 3.31 -10.99 21.72
N ILE A 73 2.45 -11.81 21.12
CA ILE A 73 1.82 -12.95 21.80
C ILE A 73 2.84 -14.06 22.08
N THR A 74 3.64 -14.44 21.07
CA THR A 74 4.53 -15.60 21.17
C THR A 74 5.89 -15.28 21.78
N ASN A 75 6.27 -14.00 21.84
CA ASN A 75 7.61 -13.54 22.18
C ASN A 75 8.72 -14.19 21.32
N ARG A 76 8.39 -14.57 20.08
CA ARG A 76 9.28 -15.26 19.15
C ARG A 76 9.21 -14.60 17.76
N PRO A 77 10.30 -14.68 16.97
CA PRO A 77 11.60 -15.25 17.32
C PRO A 77 12.47 -14.29 18.13
N LYS A 78 13.25 -14.82 19.09
CA LYS A 78 14.03 -14.02 20.06
C LYS A 78 15.04 -13.06 19.41
N PHE A 79 15.55 -13.39 18.22
CA PHE A 79 16.53 -12.55 17.52
C PHE A 79 15.96 -11.24 16.99
N VAL A 80 14.63 -11.15 16.76
CA VAL A 80 13.97 -9.93 16.28
C VAL A 80 13.63 -9.00 17.45
N ARG A 81 13.42 -9.55 18.66
CA ARG A 81 13.03 -8.76 19.84
C ARG A 81 14.01 -7.63 20.19
N LYS A 82 15.30 -7.79 19.87
CA LYS A 82 16.30 -6.73 20.09
C LYS A 82 16.05 -5.47 19.25
N TYR A 83 15.23 -5.54 18.20
CA TYR A 83 14.84 -4.41 17.35
C TYR A 83 13.47 -3.82 17.73
N LYS A 84 12.85 -4.28 18.82
CA LYS A 84 11.56 -3.74 19.28
C LYS A 84 11.75 -2.33 19.82
N ILE A 85 10.95 -1.39 19.31
CA ILE A 85 11.04 0.04 19.66
C ILE A 85 10.62 0.31 21.12
N GLN A 86 9.64 -0.42 21.64
CA GLN A 86 9.13 -0.27 23.02
C GLN A 86 9.25 -1.61 23.79
N PRO A 87 10.43 -1.95 24.32
CA PRO A 87 10.64 -3.21 25.05
C PRO A 87 9.80 -3.23 26.35
N GLY A 88 9.20 -4.39 26.67
CA GLY A 88 8.45 -4.61 27.92
C GLY A 88 7.04 -4.01 27.97
N LYS A 89 6.62 -3.23 26.97
CA LYS A 89 5.26 -2.70 26.90
C LYS A 89 4.30 -3.77 26.37
N ASN A 90 3.19 -3.97 27.06
CA ASN A 90 2.13 -4.94 26.73
C ASN A 90 2.62 -6.40 26.67
N GLU A 91 3.63 -6.76 27.47
CA GLU A 91 4.12 -8.14 27.61
C GLU A 91 3.87 -8.66 29.03
N PRO A 92 3.07 -9.72 29.24
CA PRO A 92 2.31 -10.46 28.24
C PRO A 92 1.10 -9.67 27.72
N VAL A 93 0.70 -9.95 26.49
CA VAL A 93 -0.46 -9.31 25.86
C VAL A 93 -1.73 -9.72 26.60
N GLU A 94 -2.50 -8.74 27.06
CA GLU A 94 -3.81 -8.98 27.66
C GLU A 94 -4.83 -9.29 26.55
N MET A 95 -5.24 -10.57 26.44
CA MET A 95 -6.08 -11.06 25.33
C MET A 95 -7.41 -10.33 25.22
N LYS A 96 -8.01 -9.90 26.35
CA LYS A 96 -9.27 -9.14 26.35
C LYS A 96 -9.09 -7.79 25.64
N LYS A 97 -8.05 -7.03 26.00
CA LYS A 97 -7.73 -5.75 25.36
C LYS A 97 -7.34 -5.91 23.90
N LEU A 98 -6.67 -7.01 23.55
CA LEU A 98 -6.37 -7.32 22.16
C LEU A 98 -7.66 -7.51 21.35
N PHE A 99 -8.62 -8.27 21.86
CA PHE A 99 -9.90 -8.48 21.17
C PHE A 99 -10.71 -7.17 21.04
N GLU A 100 -10.78 -6.37 22.10
CA GLU A 100 -11.40 -5.03 22.06
C GLU A 100 -10.72 -4.13 21.02
N GLY A 101 -9.39 -4.16 20.95
CA GLY A 101 -8.61 -3.43 19.95
C GLY A 101 -8.90 -3.88 18.52
N ILE A 102 -8.96 -5.19 18.28
CA ILE A 102 -9.31 -5.77 16.98
C ILE A 102 -10.71 -5.33 16.55
N LEU A 103 -11.70 -5.38 17.46
CA LEU A 103 -13.06 -4.96 17.16
C LEU A 103 -13.13 -3.47 16.83
N ASN A 104 -12.45 -2.63 17.60
CA ASN A 104 -12.39 -1.19 17.34
C ASN A 104 -11.77 -0.89 15.97
N VAL A 105 -10.70 -1.60 15.59
CA VAL A 105 -10.08 -1.45 14.27
C VAL A 105 -11.05 -1.86 13.16
N LEU A 106 -11.75 -2.99 13.30
CA LEU A 106 -12.74 -3.44 12.32
C LEU A 106 -13.89 -2.45 12.19
N MET A 107 -14.39 -1.93 13.30
CA MET A 107 -15.43 -0.88 13.30
C MET A 107 -14.92 0.38 12.60
N ASN A 108 -13.70 0.84 12.89
CA ASN A 108 -13.14 2.02 12.24
C ASN A 108 -12.95 1.80 10.73
N GLN A 109 -12.42 0.65 10.31
CA GLN A 109 -12.21 0.36 8.90
C GLN A 109 -13.54 0.24 8.12
N THR A 110 -14.58 -0.33 8.74
CA THR A 110 -15.86 -0.56 8.06
C THR A 110 -16.81 0.62 8.16
N ILE A 111 -17.09 1.13 9.37
CA ILE A 111 -18.08 2.18 9.62
C ILE A 111 -17.54 3.56 9.26
N VAL A 112 -16.24 3.80 9.41
CA VAL A 112 -15.63 5.10 9.08
C VAL A 112 -14.93 5.03 7.72
N GLY A 113 -14.11 4.01 7.49
CA GLY A 113 -13.29 3.88 6.28
C GLY A 113 -14.11 3.77 5.00
N ILE A 114 -15.07 2.83 4.92
CA ILE A 114 -15.85 2.61 3.69
C ILE A 114 -16.68 3.86 3.32
N PRO A 115 -17.45 4.49 4.23
CA PRO A 115 -18.17 5.72 3.90
C PRO A 115 -17.25 6.86 3.51
N MET A 116 -16.08 6.98 4.15
CA MET A 116 -15.07 7.98 3.76
C MET A 116 -14.61 7.78 2.31
N TYR A 117 -14.24 6.56 1.91
CA TYR A 117 -13.86 6.27 0.52
C TYR A 117 -15.01 6.50 -0.46
N PHE A 118 -16.24 6.17 -0.07
CA PHE A 118 -17.42 6.42 -0.90
C PHE A 118 -17.62 7.92 -1.15
N VAL A 119 -17.50 8.76 -0.10
CA VAL A 119 -17.59 10.22 -0.21
C VAL A 119 -16.43 10.79 -1.04
N LEU A 120 -15.20 10.33 -0.80
CA LEU A 120 -14.03 10.78 -1.57
C LEU A 120 -14.14 10.40 -3.05
N TYR A 121 -14.69 9.24 -3.36
CA TYR A 121 -14.92 8.84 -4.75
C TYR A 121 -15.88 9.80 -5.46
N HIS A 122 -17.02 10.11 -4.82
CA HIS A 122 -18.05 10.97 -5.41
C HIS A 122 -17.65 12.45 -5.48
N THR A 123 -16.79 12.91 -4.58
CA THR A 123 -16.40 14.33 -4.50
C THR A 123 -15.08 14.64 -5.21
N LEU A 124 -14.13 13.71 -5.21
CA LEU A 124 -12.77 13.93 -5.73
C LEU A 124 -12.38 12.93 -6.83
N PHE A 125 -12.36 11.63 -6.55
CA PHE A 125 -11.74 10.67 -7.48
C PHE A 125 -12.45 10.59 -8.83
N LYS A 126 -13.79 10.66 -8.84
CA LYS A 126 -14.55 10.66 -10.09
C LYS A 126 -14.23 11.86 -10.98
N VAL A 127 -13.82 12.99 -10.41
CA VAL A 127 -13.51 14.23 -11.16
C VAL A 127 -12.03 14.31 -11.49
N CYS A 128 -11.15 14.01 -10.54
CA CYS A 128 -9.70 14.21 -10.66
C CYS A 128 -8.94 13.00 -11.20
N CYS A 129 -9.52 11.80 -11.15
CA CYS A 129 -8.82 10.55 -11.49
C CYS A 129 -9.48 9.80 -12.67
N SER A 130 -10.48 10.40 -13.33
CA SER A 130 -11.24 9.77 -14.43
C SER A 130 -10.69 10.10 -15.82
N GLU A 131 -9.41 10.46 -15.94
CA GLU A 131 -8.81 10.86 -17.23
C GLU A 131 -8.52 9.69 -18.20
N GLY A 132 -8.72 8.43 -17.79
CA GLY A 132 -8.48 7.26 -18.65
C GLY A 132 -9.37 6.04 -18.31
N PRO A 133 -9.47 5.07 -19.22
CA PRO A 133 -10.20 3.82 -18.99
C PRO A 133 -9.51 3.02 -17.89
N ILE A 134 -10.30 2.39 -17.01
CA ILE A 134 -9.79 1.66 -15.84
C ILE A 134 -8.81 0.54 -16.17
N ARG A 135 -8.86 0.00 -17.40
CA ARG A 135 -8.00 -1.07 -17.90
C ARG A 135 -6.60 -0.60 -18.30
N GLU A 136 -6.43 0.68 -18.59
CA GLU A 136 -5.12 1.24 -18.95
C GLU A 136 -4.38 1.63 -17.68
N LEU A 137 -3.28 0.92 -17.41
CA LEU A 137 -2.45 1.24 -16.25
C LEU A 137 -1.47 2.39 -16.57
N PRO A 138 -1.16 3.24 -15.59
CA PRO A 138 -0.08 4.20 -15.73
C PRO A 138 1.25 3.48 -16.00
N THR A 139 2.15 4.13 -16.72
CA THR A 139 3.48 3.59 -16.96
C THR A 139 4.21 3.33 -15.64
N LEU A 140 5.10 2.35 -15.60
CA LEU A 140 5.85 2.01 -14.38
C LEU A 140 6.67 3.22 -13.86
N GLN A 141 7.19 4.08 -14.75
CA GLN A 141 7.82 5.35 -14.37
C GLN A 141 6.87 6.27 -13.62
N LYS A 142 5.62 6.42 -14.10
CA LYS A 142 4.60 7.24 -13.44
C LYS A 142 4.25 6.67 -12.07
N ILE A 143 4.09 5.36 -11.95
CA ILE A 143 3.84 4.69 -10.65
C ILE A 143 4.96 4.98 -9.65
N LEU A 144 6.22 4.79 -10.05
CA LEU A 144 7.37 5.04 -9.17
C LEU A 144 7.48 6.50 -8.77
N PHE A 145 7.22 7.42 -9.70
CA PHE A 145 7.18 8.85 -9.43
C PHE A 145 6.07 9.21 -8.43
N ASP A 146 4.85 8.71 -8.67
CA ASP A 146 3.70 8.96 -7.80
C ASP A 146 3.94 8.41 -6.40
N ILE A 147 4.59 7.24 -6.24
CA ILE A 147 4.99 6.73 -4.91
C ILE A 147 5.89 7.73 -4.19
N VAL A 148 6.94 8.24 -4.86
CA VAL A 148 7.87 9.20 -4.23
C VAL A 148 7.15 10.49 -3.84
N VAL A 149 6.33 11.04 -4.74
CA VAL A 149 5.59 12.29 -4.48
C VAL A 149 4.58 12.10 -3.36
N VAL A 150 3.79 11.02 -3.39
CA VAL A 150 2.79 10.73 -2.36
C VAL A 150 3.45 10.47 -1.02
N SER A 151 4.58 9.77 -0.95
CA SER A 151 5.32 9.58 0.31
C SER A 151 5.75 10.91 0.93
N ILE A 152 6.29 11.83 0.13
CA ILE A 152 6.68 13.16 0.62
C ILE A 152 5.43 13.93 1.09
N MET A 153 4.35 13.92 0.30
CA MET A 153 3.10 14.59 0.67
C MET A 153 2.48 14.00 1.93
N GLU A 154 2.57 12.68 2.12
CA GLU A 154 2.06 11.98 3.29
C GLU A 154 2.78 12.43 4.56
N GLU A 155 4.11 12.58 4.53
CA GLU A 155 4.88 13.11 5.66
C GLU A 155 4.43 14.53 6.05
N PHE A 156 4.25 15.42 5.07
CA PHE A 156 3.78 16.78 5.32
C PHE A 156 2.35 16.79 5.87
N ASN A 157 1.44 16.09 5.23
CA ASN A 157 0.03 16.02 5.64
C ASN A 157 -0.09 15.43 7.05
N PHE A 158 0.65 14.35 7.32
CA PHE A 158 0.66 13.72 8.64
C PHE A 158 1.07 14.73 9.72
N TYR A 159 2.16 15.47 9.52
CA TYR A 159 2.63 16.46 10.49
C TYR A 159 1.57 17.54 10.78
N TYR A 160 0.99 18.16 9.74
CA TYR A 160 0.04 19.25 9.93
C TYR A 160 -1.32 18.79 10.45
N ILE A 161 -1.84 17.67 9.95
CA ILE A 161 -3.10 17.10 10.44
C ILE A 161 -2.94 16.67 11.89
N HIS A 162 -1.84 15.99 12.24
CA HIS A 162 -1.55 15.63 13.62
C HIS A 162 -1.47 16.86 14.53
N ARG A 163 -0.72 17.90 14.13
CA ARG A 163 -0.63 19.15 14.88
C ARG A 163 -1.99 19.85 15.02
N LEU A 164 -2.80 19.83 13.97
CA LEU A 164 -4.15 20.40 13.98
C LEU A 164 -5.05 19.65 14.97
N MET A 165 -5.02 18.32 14.98
CA MET A 165 -5.81 17.53 15.93
C MET A 165 -5.40 17.76 17.38
N HIS A 166 -4.12 18.07 17.63
CA HIS A 166 -3.63 18.50 18.95
C HIS A 166 -3.87 19.98 19.27
N HIS A 167 -4.50 20.73 18.36
CA HIS A 167 -4.91 22.10 18.67
C HIS A 167 -5.92 22.09 19.82
N LYS A 168 -5.77 23.00 20.79
CA LYS A 168 -6.56 23.04 22.04
C LYS A 168 -8.09 22.98 21.81
N ALA A 169 -8.56 23.55 20.71
CA ALA A 169 -9.99 23.55 20.35
C ALA A 169 -10.53 22.16 19.99
N ILE A 170 -9.69 21.30 19.40
CA ILE A 170 -10.04 19.95 18.92
C ILE A 170 -9.66 18.91 19.97
N TYR A 171 -8.48 19.05 20.57
CA TYR A 171 -7.93 18.07 21.52
C TYR A 171 -8.84 17.79 22.72
N LYS A 172 -9.73 18.70 23.11
CA LYS A 172 -10.70 18.45 24.19
C LYS A 172 -11.73 17.34 23.87
N TYR A 173 -11.82 16.90 22.62
CA TYR A 173 -12.71 15.84 22.14
C TYR A 173 -11.98 14.55 21.75
N VAL A 174 -10.65 14.53 21.86
CA VAL A 174 -9.78 13.41 21.47
C VAL A 174 -9.10 12.88 22.73
#